data_AF-A0AAV7NTD6-F1
#
_entry.id   AF-A0AAV7NTD6-F1
#
_cell.length_a   1.000
_cell.length_b   1.000
_cell.length_c   1.000
_cell.angle_alpha   90.00
_cell.angle_beta   90.00
_cell.angle_gamma   90.00
#
_symmetry.space_group_name_H-M   'P 1'
#
loop_
_entity.id
_entity.type
_entity.pdbx_description
1 polymer ?
#
loop_
_entity_poly.entity_id
_entity_poly.type
_entity_poly.pdbx_seq_one_letter_code
_entity_poly.pdbx_strand_id
1 'polypeptide(L)'
;MDKLDTILKEIRDSRQAIENRLDMITTDMNIMKDDQAKLSDRLKQTESTDILPTHNDNENAIAKLQQQMEALQERIEDAEGRSRCNNIRIIGLPEGKEGNDPTRYIETWLQSIAKDKLLIHFVVERAHLCLAENPYQEPQQDL
;
A
#
# COMPACT_ATOMS: atom_id res chain seq x y z
N MET A 1 10.83 46.00 -75.99
CA MET A 1 9.82 46.18 -74.92
C MET A 1 10.21 47.43 -74.15
N ASP A 2 9.26 48.33 -73.92
CA ASP A 2 9.52 49.63 -73.31
C ASP A 2 9.83 49.46 -71.81
N LYS A 3 10.74 50.27 -71.23
CA LYS A 3 11.15 50.13 -69.81
C LYS A 3 9.96 50.31 -68.86
N LEU A 4 8.99 51.12 -69.27
CA LEU A 4 7.74 51.36 -68.55
C LEU A 4 6.89 50.08 -68.45
N ASP A 5 6.81 49.29 -69.52
CA ASP A 5 6.02 48.05 -69.54
C ASP A 5 6.59 47.01 -68.57
N THR A 6 7.92 46.93 -68.47
CA THR A 6 8.60 46.03 -67.53
C THR A 6 8.27 46.41 -66.07
N ILE A 7 8.34 47.70 -65.73
CA ILE A 7 8.02 48.19 -64.38
C ILE A 7 6.55 47.95 -64.04
N LEU A 8 5.64 48.22 -64.98
CA LEU A 8 4.20 47.99 -64.77
C LEU A 8 3.87 46.50 -64.56
N LYS A 9 4.59 45.60 -65.26
CA LYS A 9 4.46 44.15 -65.06
C LYS A 9 4.93 43.75 -63.66
N GLU A 10 6.11 44.20 -63.24
CA GLU A 10 6.66 43.88 -61.91
C GLU A 10 5.76 44.40 -60.77
N ILE A 11 5.18 45.60 -60.90
CA ILE A 11 4.22 46.14 -59.93
C ILE A 11 2.97 45.26 -59.86
N ARG A 12 2.45 44.79 -61.00
CA ARG A 12 1.29 43.90 -61.04
C ARG A 12 1.59 42.55 -60.39
N ASP A 13 2.74 41.96 -60.70
CA ASP A 13 3.18 40.69 -60.15
C ASP A 13 3.41 40.80 -58.63
N SER A 14 4.01 41.90 -58.18
CA SER A 14 4.20 42.20 -56.75
C SER A 14 2.86 42.38 -56.03
N ARG A 15 1.93 43.12 -56.62
CA ARG A 15 0.58 43.30 -56.08
C ARG A 15 -0.14 41.95 -55.92
N GLN A 16 -0.10 41.09 -56.94
CA GLN A 16 -0.72 39.76 -56.87
C GLN A 16 -0.07 38.90 -55.78
N ALA A 17 1.25 38.97 -55.64
CA ALA A 17 1.96 38.24 -54.58
C ALA A 17 1.57 38.74 -53.17
N ILE A 18 1.34 40.05 -53.00
CA ILE A 18 0.86 40.63 -51.74
C ILE A 18 -0.57 40.17 -51.45
N GLU A 19 -1.47 40.22 -52.44
CA GLU A 19 -2.86 39.75 -52.30
C GLU A 19 -2.89 38.28 -51.85
N ASN A 20 -2.13 37.41 -52.52
CA ASN A 20 -2.05 35.99 -52.15
C ASN A 20 -1.52 35.79 -50.71
N ARG A 21 -0.52 36.57 -50.28
CA ARG A 21 0.01 36.51 -48.91
C ARG A 21 -1.00 36.99 -47.87
N LEU A 22 -1.81 38.01 -48.21
CA LEU A 22 -2.88 38.50 -47.33
C LEU A 22 -3.99 37.47 -47.16
N ASP A 23 -4.35 36.75 -48.22
CA ASP A 23 -5.34 35.66 -48.15
C ASP A 23 -4.84 34.49 -47.28
N MET A 24 -3.55 34.14 -47.42
CA MET A 24 -2.92 33.15 -46.54
C MET A 24 -2.94 33.59 -45.07
N ILE A 25 -2.53 34.83 -44.78
CA ILE A 25 -2.55 35.37 -43.41
C ILE A 25 -3.98 35.37 -42.83
N THR A 26 -4.98 35.70 -43.64
CA THR A 26 -6.39 35.68 -43.22
C THR A 26 -6.83 34.25 -42.87
N THR A 27 -6.39 33.27 -43.66
CA THR A 27 -6.67 31.85 -43.40
C THR A 27 -6.02 31.39 -42.09
N ASP A 28 -4.72 31.68 -41.91
CA ASP A 28 -3.99 31.34 -40.69
C ASP A 28 -4.60 32.01 -39.45
N MET A 29 -5.03 33.26 -39.58
CA MET A 29 -5.68 34.01 -38.50
C MET A 29 -7.01 33.36 -38.07
N ASN A 30 -7.80 32.84 -39.01
CA ASN A 30 -9.02 32.11 -38.69
C ASN A 30 -8.73 30.80 -37.96
N ILE A 31 -7.71 30.05 -38.40
CA ILE A 31 -7.28 28.81 -37.73
C ILE A 31 -6.81 29.12 -36.30
N MET A 32 -5.98 30.16 -36.12
CA MET A 32 -5.51 30.57 -34.80
C MET A 32 -6.66 30.96 -33.87
N LYS A 33 -7.69 31.63 -34.40
CA LYS A 33 -8.87 32.01 -33.62
C LYS A 33 -9.64 30.78 -33.13
N ASP A 34 -9.80 29.77 -33.99
CA ASP A 34 -10.47 28.52 -33.62
C ASP A 34 -9.68 27.74 -32.57
N ASP A 35 -8.36 27.68 -32.71
CA ASP A 35 -7.50 27.01 -31.74
C ASP A 35 -7.47 27.76 -30.40
N GLN A 36 -7.48 29.09 -30.42
CA GLN A 36 -7.60 29.91 -29.22
C GLN A 36 -8.93 29.66 -28.49
N ALA A 37 -10.05 29.51 -29.22
CA ALA A 37 -11.33 29.17 -28.62
C ALA A 37 -11.29 27.80 -27.93
N LYS A 38 -10.77 26.77 -28.60
CA LYS A 38 -10.62 25.41 -28.03
C LYS A 38 -9.72 25.41 -26.79
N LEU A 39 -8.62 26.16 -26.81
CA LEU A 39 -7.72 26.28 -25.66
C LEU A 39 -8.40 26.98 -24.49
N SER A 40 -9.18 28.03 -24.75
CA SER A 40 -9.94 28.73 -23.70
C SER A 40 -10.97 27.81 -23.04
N ASP A 41 -11.68 26.99 -23.81
CA ASP A 41 -12.66 26.05 -23.26
C ASP A 41 -11.99 24.96 -22.42
N ARG A 42 -10.85 24.42 -22.88
CA ARG A 42 -10.07 23.44 -22.10
C ARG A 42 -9.53 24.03 -20.81
N LEU A 43 -9.04 25.27 -20.84
CA LEU A 43 -8.54 25.95 -19.65
C LEU A 43 -9.65 26.11 -18.60
N LYS A 44 -10.84 26.58 -19.01
CA LYS A 44 -12.00 26.69 -18.12
C LYS A 44 -12.38 25.34 -17.52
N GLN A 45 -12.35 24.26 -18.31
CA GLN A 45 -12.65 22.92 -17.81
C GLN A 45 -11.63 22.48 -16.75
N THR A 46 -10.34 22.71 -16.98
CA THR A 46 -9.27 22.42 -16.01
C THR A 46 -9.40 23.26 -14.74
N GLU A 47 -9.69 24.56 -14.85
CA GLU A 47 -9.87 25.46 -13.72
C GLU A 47 -11.15 25.16 -12.92
N SER A 48 -12.21 24.69 -13.58
CA SER A 48 -13.46 24.28 -12.91
C SER A 48 -13.36 22.97 -12.14
N THR A 49 -12.32 22.19 -12.40
CA THR A 49 -12.05 20.97 -11.63
C THR A 49 -11.31 21.41 -10.36
N ASP A 50 -12.04 21.61 -9.27
CA ASP A 50 -11.48 21.91 -7.94
C ASP A 50 -10.65 20.70 -7.44
N ILE A 51 -9.42 20.56 -7.95
CA ILE A 51 -8.50 19.46 -7.62
C ILE A 51 -7.87 19.70 -6.24
N LEU A 52 -7.61 20.95 -5.87
CA LEU A 52 -6.89 21.31 -4.65
C LEU A 52 -7.65 20.94 -3.35
N PRO A 53 -8.97 21.21 -3.20
CA PRO A 53 -9.70 20.81 -2.01
C PRO A 53 -9.74 19.28 -1.86
N THR A 54 -9.98 18.56 -2.96
CA THR A 54 -10.04 17.10 -2.94
C THR A 54 -8.70 16.45 -2.60
N HIS A 55 -7.59 17.04 -3.02
CA HIS A 55 -6.25 16.56 -2.67
C HIS A 55 -5.99 16.66 -1.17
N ASN A 56 -6.28 17.83 -0.57
CA ASN A 56 -6.07 18.06 0.85
C ASN A 56 -6.98 17.17 1.73
N ASP A 57 -8.23 16.97 1.32
CA ASP A 57 -9.16 16.07 2.02
C ASP A 57 -8.69 14.61 1.96
N ASN A 58 -8.16 14.18 0.81
CA ASN A 58 -7.57 12.86 0.64
C ASN A 58 -6.32 12.67 1.50
N GLU A 59 -5.42 13.67 1.54
CA GLU A 59 -4.22 13.62 2.39
C GLU A 59 -4.58 13.50 3.88
N ASN A 60 -5.57 14.27 4.34
CA ASN A 60 -6.07 14.20 5.71
C ASN A 60 -6.71 12.83 6.02
N ALA A 61 -7.49 12.28 5.08
CA ALA A 61 -8.08 10.96 5.22
C ALA A 61 -6.99 9.86 5.31
N ILE A 62 -5.97 9.94 4.47
CA ILE A 62 -4.82 9.00 4.47
C ILE A 62 -4.10 9.07 5.82
N ALA A 63 -3.76 10.27 6.29
CA ALA A 63 -3.06 10.45 7.57
C ALA A 63 -3.87 9.88 8.75
N LYS A 64 -5.19 10.11 8.77
CA LYS A 64 -6.09 9.56 9.78
C LYS A 64 -6.13 8.04 9.75
N LEU A 65 -6.20 7.44 8.55
CA LEU A 65 -6.21 5.98 8.40
C LEU A 65 -4.88 5.36 8.84
N GLN A 66 -3.75 5.99 8.53
CA GLN A 66 -2.43 5.54 8.99
C GLN A 66 -2.34 5.53 10.52
N GLN A 67 -2.78 6.61 11.17
CA GLN A 67 -2.80 6.69 12.64
C GLN A 67 -3.71 5.61 13.26
N GLN A 68 -4.87 5.36 12.66
CA GLN A 68 -5.77 4.30 13.14
C GLN A 68 -5.16 2.91 12.96
N MET A 69 -4.46 2.67 11.85
CA MET A 69 -3.79 1.41 11.59
C MET A 69 -2.69 1.15 12.63
N GLU A 70 -1.84 2.13 12.91
CA GLU A 70 -0.79 2.02 13.92
C GLU A 70 -1.36 1.75 15.31
N ALA A 71 -2.39 2.49 15.72
CA ALA A 71 -3.05 2.28 17.01
C ALA A 71 -3.72 0.90 17.11
N LEU A 72 -4.25 0.38 16.00
CA LEU A 72 -4.83 -0.98 15.99
C LEU A 72 -3.75 -2.05 16.05
N GLN A 73 -2.61 -1.85 15.39
CA GLN A 73 -1.47 -2.77 15.45
C GLN A 73 -0.92 -2.87 16.88
N GLU A 74 -0.69 -1.74 17.55
CA GLU A 74 -0.23 -1.72 18.93
C GLU A 74 -1.21 -2.46 19.87
N ARG A 75 -2.52 -2.24 19.68
CA ARG A 75 -3.55 -2.92 20.46
C ARG A 75 -3.61 -4.43 20.19
N ILE A 76 -3.38 -4.87 18.96
CA ILE A 76 -3.32 -6.30 18.62
C ILE A 76 -2.09 -6.92 19.26
N GLU A 77 -0.92 -6.29 19.15
CA GLU A 77 0.31 -6.78 19.76
C GLU A 77 0.20 -6.89 21.28
N ASP A 78 -0.35 -5.87 21.96
CA ASP A 78 -0.61 -5.93 23.41
C ASP A 78 -1.62 -7.04 23.76
N ALA A 79 -2.70 -7.18 22.99
CA ALA A 79 -3.71 -8.21 23.21
C ALA A 79 -3.13 -9.63 23.02
N GLU A 80 -2.36 -9.86 21.96
CA GLU A 80 -1.67 -11.12 21.72
C GLU A 80 -0.63 -11.42 22.80
N GLY A 81 0.15 -10.40 23.18
CA GLY A 81 1.13 -10.48 24.26
C GLY A 81 0.49 -10.90 25.58
N ARG A 82 -0.60 -10.23 25.98
CA ARG A 82 -1.37 -10.58 27.20
C ARG A 82 -2.07 -11.92 27.10
N SER A 83 -2.60 -12.28 25.93
CA SER A 83 -3.22 -13.59 25.74
C SER A 83 -2.22 -14.73 25.86
N ARG A 84 -0.93 -14.47 25.57
CA ARG A 84 0.14 -15.47 25.60
C ARG A 84 1.07 -15.33 26.79
N CYS A 85 0.91 -14.32 27.64
CA CYS A 85 1.84 -14.04 28.75
C CYS A 85 1.90 -15.17 29.78
N ASN A 86 0.80 -15.92 29.93
CA ASN A 86 0.72 -17.07 30.82
C ASN A 86 1.12 -18.40 30.14
N ASN A 87 1.46 -18.37 28.85
CA ASN A 87 1.89 -19.55 28.11
C ASN A 87 3.42 -19.69 28.23
N ILE A 88 3.87 -20.81 28.75
CA ILE A 88 5.30 -21.17 28.79
C ILE A 88 5.61 -22.25 27.75
N ARG A 89 6.78 -22.15 27.11
CA ARG A 89 7.30 -23.17 26.20
C ARG A 89 8.47 -23.87 26.85
N ILE A 90 8.33 -25.17 27.10
CA ILE A 90 9.38 -26.02 27.68
C ILE A 90 10.06 -26.76 26.53
N ILE A 91 11.39 -26.77 26.51
CA ILE A 91 12.21 -27.40 25.47
C ILE A 91 13.13 -28.42 26.13
N GLY A 92 13.30 -29.59 25.52
CA GLY A 92 14.20 -30.65 26.02
C GLY A 92 13.56 -31.61 27.02
N LEU A 93 12.23 -31.62 27.15
CA LEU A 93 11.52 -32.68 27.86
C LEU A 93 11.54 -33.97 27.01
N PRO A 94 11.86 -35.13 27.58
CA PRO A 94 11.82 -36.40 26.85
C PRO A 94 10.38 -36.75 26.45
N GLU A 95 10.17 -37.03 25.17
CA GLU A 95 8.87 -37.41 24.62
C GLU A 95 8.36 -38.74 25.22
N GLY A 96 7.04 -38.87 25.39
CA GLY A 96 6.39 -40.08 25.88
C GLY A 96 6.44 -40.28 27.40
N LYS A 97 7.22 -39.48 28.13
CA LYS A 97 7.22 -39.49 29.61
C LYS A 97 5.94 -38.93 30.23
N GLU A 98 5.20 -38.12 29.48
CA GLU A 98 3.98 -37.46 29.94
C GLU A 98 2.77 -38.40 30.05
N GLY A 99 2.80 -39.52 29.32
CA GLY A 99 1.68 -40.46 29.26
C GLY A 99 0.41 -39.84 28.66
N ASN A 100 -0.76 -40.28 29.15
CA ASN A 100 -2.07 -39.86 28.61
C ASN A 100 -2.57 -38.51 29.17
N ASP A 101 -1.88 -37.91 30.14
CA ASP A 101 -2.26 -36.63 30.75
C ASP A 101 -1.06 -35.67 30.87
N PRO A 102 -0.73 -34.96 29.78
CA PRO A 102 0.36 -34.00 29.77
C PRO A 102 0.18 -32.86 30.77
N THR A 103 -1.06 -32.45 31.05
CA THR A 103 -1.35 -31.34 31.96
C THR A 103 -0.91 -31.68 33.38
N ARG A 104 -1.35 -32.85 33.88
CA ARG A 104 -0.97 -33.31 35.21
C ARG A 104 0.52 -33.62 35.33
N TYR A 105 1.12 -34.16 34.27
CA TYR A 105 2.57 -34.40 34.23
C TYR A 105 3.35 -33.10 34.39
N ILE A 106 3.05 -32.08 33.57
CA ILE A 106 3.74 -30.79 33.59
C ILE A 106 3.52 -30.07 34.92
N GLU A 107 2.31 -30.12 35.48
CA GLU A 107 2.02 -29.55 36.79
C GLU A 107 2.91 -30.17 37.89
N THR A 108 2.98 -31.51 37.93
CA THR A 108 3.82 -32.23 38.90
C THR A 108 5.31 -31.98 38.67
N TRP A 109 5.74 -31.96 37.41
CA TRP A 109 7.13 -31.70 37.01
C TRP A 109 7.58 -30.30 37.42
N LEU A 110 6.77 -29.28 37.13
CA LEU A 110 7.03 -27.90 37.55
C LEU A 110 7.09 -27.78 39.07
N GLN A 111 6.17 -28.40 39.81
CA GLN A 111 6.20 -28.41 41.27
C GLN A 111 7.50 -29.03 41.81
N SER A 112 7.97 -30.13 41.18
CA SER A 112 9.21 -30.81 41.58
C SER A 112 10.47 -29.94 41.42
N ILE A 113 10.49 -29.08 40.40
CA ILE A 113 11.62 -28.18 40.09
C ILE A 113 11.53 -26.91 40.93
N ALA A 114 10.32 -26.37 41.07
CA ALA A 114 10.05 -25.14 41.79
C ALA A 114 10.34 -25.24 43.29
N LYS A 115 10.06 -26.39 43.92
CA LYS A 115 10.12 -26.56 45.39
C LYS A 115 9.43 -25.36 46.08
N ASP A 116 10.13 -24.69 46.99
CA ASP A 116 9.65 -23.54 47.77
C ASP A 116 9.86 -22.19 47.07
N LYS A 117 10.33 -22.16 45.81
CA LYS A 117 10.69 -20.91 45.12
C LYS A 117 9.51 -20.21 44.46
N LEU A 118 8.36 -20.85 44.36
CA LEU A 118 7.16 -20.21 43.83
C LEU A 118 6.41 -19.50 44.95
N LEU A 119 6.27 -18.19 44.79
CA LEU A 119 5.56 -17.30 45.71
C LEU A 119 4.04 -17.55 45.73
N ILE A 120 3.52 -18.34 44.77
CA ILE A 120 2.08 -18.53 44.55
C ILE A 120 1.84 -19.98 44.12
N HIS A 121 0.72 -20.56 44.57
CA HIS A 121 0.20 -21.81 44.02
C HIS A 121 -0.25 -21.57 42.58
N PHE A 122 0.26 -22.36 41.63
CA PHE A 122 -0.07 -22.26 40.22
C PHE A 122 -0.86 -23.50 39.79
N VAL A 123 -1.78 -23.30 38.84
CA VAL A 123 -2.55 -24.37 38.21
C VAL A 123 -2.22 -24.36 36.72
N VAL A 124 -1.97 -25.54 36.15
CA VAL A 124 -1.78 -25.67 34.71
C VAL A 124 -3.15 -25.86 34.05
N GLU A 125 -3.65 -24.85 33.35
CA GLU A 125 -4.95 -24.93 32.68
C GLU A 125 -4.95 -25.95 31.53
N ARG A 126 -3.84 -26.01 30.77
CA ARG A 126 -3.68 -26.90 29.62
C ARG A 126 -2.21 -27.09 29.30
N ALA A 127 -1.81 -28.32 29.02
CA ALA A 127 -0.54 -28.63 28.38
C ALA A 127 -0.78 -29.38 27.06
N HIS A 128 0.06 -29.09 26.06
CA HIS A 128 0.05 -29.80 24.79
C HIS A 128 1.47 -29.86 24.24
N LEU A 129 1.79 -30.96 23.56
CA LEU A 129 2.99 -31.08 22.74
C LEU A 129 2.81 -30.21 21.49
N CYS A 130 3.82 -29.43 21.14
CA CYS A 130 3.85 -28.79 19.83
C CYS A 130 3.93 -29.91 18.79
N LEU A 131 2.96 -29.98 17.86
CA LEU A 131 2.87 -30.96 16.77
C LEU A 131 4.16 -30.99 15.94
N ALA A 132 5.14 -31.77 16.38
CA ALA A 132 6.21 -32.32 15.58
C ALA A 132 5.99 -33.84 15.60
N GLU A 133 6.18 -34.49 14.45
CA GLU A 133 6.16 -35.96 14.40
C GLU A 133 7.18 -36.50 15.39
N ASN A 134 6.76 -37.40 16.28
CA ASN A 134 7.65 -38.06 17.24
C ASN A 134 8.81 -38.73 16.46
N PRO A 135 10.06 -38.25 16.59
CA PRO A 135 11.19 -38.81 15.85
C PRO A 135 11.61 -40.20 16.36
N TYR A 136 10.98 -40.70 17.42
CA TYR A 136 11.22 -41.99 18.06
C TYR A 136 9.93 -42.81 18.12
N GLN A 137 9.52 -43.37 16.98
CA GLN A 137 8.68 -44.56 17.01
C GLN A 137 9.53 -45.73 17.51
N GLU A 138 9.25 -46.26 18.70
CA GLU A 138 9.85 -47.52 19.15
C GLU A 138 9.43 -48.64 18.17
N PRO A 139 10.37 -49.46 17.67
CA PRO A 139 10.02 -50.57 16.80
C PRO A 139 9.10 -51.54 17.55
N GLN A 140 7.91 -51.79 17.00
CA GLN A 140 7.00 -52.82 17.48
C GLN A 140 7.77 -54.14 17.54
N GLN A 141 7.94 -54.69 18.73
CA GLN A 141 8.40 -56.06 18.90
C GLN A 141 7.27 -56.97 18.43
N ASP A 142 7.43 -57.49 17.21
CA ASP A 142 6.60 -58.56 16.68
C ASP A 142 6.66 -59.77 17.65
N LEU A 143 5.49 -60.18 18.13
CA LEU A 143 5.23 -61.42 18.86
C LEU A 143 4.99 -62.57 17.87
#